data_AF-A0A852T773-F1
#
_entry.id   AF-A0A852T773-F1
#
_cell.length_a   1.000
_cell.length_b   1.000
_cell.length_c   1.000
_cell.angle_alpha   90.00
_cell.angle_beta   90.00
_cell.angle_gamma   90.00
#
_symmetry.space_group_name_H-M   'P 1'
#
loop_
_entity.id
_entity.type
_entity.pdbx_description
1 polymer ?
#
loop_
_entity_poly.entity_id
_entity_poly.type
_entity_poly.pdbx_seq_one_letter_code
_entity_poly.pdbx_strand_id
1 'polypeptide(L)'
;MGQLTESINAIIIQAQKAIEEERRAKDIKNDLVTNVAHDLRSPLTSIIGYLNLINTDHYRDEIELRYYTQIVQSKAERLHHLINDLFEYTYVQNKEILIIKEPINIEEMVNQLAV
;
A
#
# COMPACT_ATOMS: atom_id res chain seq x y z
N MET A 1 47.60 17.80 -13.06
CA MET A 1 47.11 17.78 -11.66
C MET A 1 45.69 18.34 -11.53
N GLY A 2 45.33 19.50 -12.07
CA GLY A 2 43.98 20.08 -11.94
C GLY A 2 42.80 19.23 -12.43
N GLN A 3 42.92 18.58 -13.61
CA GLN A 3 41.85 17.72 -14.15
C GLN A 3 41.57 16.47 -13.29
N LEU A 4 42.59 15.94 -12.61
CA LEU A 4 42.44 14.80 -11.71
C LEU A 4 41.69 15.22 -10.44
N THR A 5 42.01 16.39 -9.89
CA THR A 5 41.30 16.94 -8.73
C THR A 5 39.84 17.25 -9.05
N GLU A 6 39.54 17.81 -10.22
CA GLU A 6 38.16 18.04 -10.68
C GLU A 6 37.38 16.74 -10.84
N SER A 7 38.00 15.71 -11.44
CA SER A 7 37.36 14.40 -11.63
C SER A 7 37.07 13.70 -10.29
N ILE A 8 38.02 13.75 -9.35
CA ILE A 8 37.83 13.23 -7.99
C ILE A 8 36.71 13.99 -7.27
N ASN A 9 36.67 15.33 -7.40
CA ASN A 9 35.63 16.14 -6.78
C ASN A 9 34.24 15.83 -7.37
N ALA A 10 34.14 15.62 -8.68
CA ALA A 10 32.90 15.21 -9.33
C ALA A 10 32.42 13.82 -8.84
N ILE A 11 33.32 12.86 -8.68
CA ILE A 11 33.00 11.53 -8.13
C ILE A 11 32.52 11.64 -6.68
N ILE A 12 33.17 12.46 -5.85
CA ILE A 12 32.75 12.68 -4.45
C ILE A 12 31.34 13.27 -4.40
N ILE A 13 31.03 14.26 -5.24
CA ILE A 13 29.69 14.86 -5.31
C ILE A 13 28.65 13.84 -5.76
N GLN A 14 28.96 13.01 -6.78
CA GLN A 14 28.04 11.96 -7.23
C GLN A 14 27.81 10.89 -6.16
N ALA A 15 28.86 10.46 -5.46
CA ALA A 15 28.76 9.50 -4.39
C ALA A 15 27.91 10.04 -3.22
N GLN A 16 28.13 11.30 -2.83
CA GLN A 16 27.30 11.97 -1.82
C GLN A 16 25.83 12.05 -2.25
N LYS A 17 25.57 12.38 -3.52
CA LYS A 17 24.21 12.42 -4.07
C LYS A 17 23.56 11.04 -4.04
N ALA A 18 24.26 9.99 -4.46
CA ALA A 18 23.76 8.62 -4.44
C ALA A 18 23.44 8.14 -3.01
N ILE A 19 24.30 8.46 -2.03
CA ILE A 19 24.06 8.14 -0.62
C ILE A 19 22.80 8.85 -0.10
N GLU A 20 22.63 10.14 -0.43
CA GLU A 20 21.45 10.90 -0.03
C GLU A 20 20.17 10.38 -0.68
N GLU A 21 20.22 10.00 -1.96
CA GLU A 21 19.10 9.36 -2.67
C GLU A 21 18.74 8.00 -2.06
N GLU A 22 19.74 7.16 -1.74
CA GLU A 22 19.53 5.88 -1.08
C GLU A 22 18.90 6.06 0.31
N ARG A 23 19.39 7.03 1.08
CA ARG A 23 18.83 7.36 2.39
C ARG A 23 17.37 7.79 2.28
N ARG A 24 17.05 8.71 1.36
CA ARG A 24 15.67 9.14 1.12
C ARG A 24 14.76 7.97 0.71
N ALA A 25 15.25 7.08 -0.16
CA ALA A 25 14.49 5.89 -0.55
C ALA A 25 14.21 4.97 0.65
N LYS A 26 15.18 4.80 1.56
CA LYS A 26 14.99 4.05 2.81
C LYS A 26 13.96 4.72 3.74
N ASP A 27 14.04 6.04 3.90
CA ASP A 27 13.12 6.80 4.75
C ASP A 27 11.69 6.68 4.23
N ILE A 28 11.46 6.88 2.92
CA ILE A 28 10.15 6.71 2.27
C ILE A 28 9.62 5.27 2.47
N LYS A 29 10.48 4.26 2.31
CA LYS A 29 10.10 2.86 2.51
C LYS A 29 9.67 2.60 3.96
N ASN A 30 10.39 3.15 4.94
CA ASN A 30 10.06 3.01 6.35
C ASN A 30 8.74 3.70 6.70
N ASP A 31 8.49 4.88 6.16
CA ASP A 31 7.24 5.61 6.34
C ASP A 31 6.06 4.84 5.75
N LEU A 32 6.23 4.28 4.55
CA LEU A 32 5.21 3.44 3.91
C LEU A 32 4.87 2.23 4.77
N VAL A 33 5.88 1.51 5.28
CA VAL A 33 5.67 0.35 6.17
C VAL A 33 4.93 0.77 7.45
N THR A 34 5.33 1.88 8.06
CA THR A 34 4.70 2.41 9.27
C THR A 34 3.23 2.75 9.02
N ASN A 35 2.94 3.49 7.96
CA ASN A 35 1.59 3.92 7.61
C ASN A 35 0.68 2.72 7.31
N VAL A 36 1.16 1.76 6.51
CA VAL A 36 0.41 0.55 6.21
C VAL A 36 0.16 -0.27 7.47
N ALA A 37 1.15 -0.43 8.36
CA ALA A 37 0.94 -1.13 9.63
C ALA A 37 -0.14 -0.46 10.50
N HIS A 38 -0.18 0.88 10.54
CA HIS A 38 -1.23 1.63 11.23
C HIS A 38 -2.62 1.38 10.60
N ASP A 39 -2.70 1.45 9.28
CA ASP A 39 -3.95 1.27 8.53
C ASP A 39 -4.50 -0.16 8.63
N LEU A 40 -3.64 -1.17 8.74
CA LEU A 40 -4.04 -2.56 8.98
C LEU A 40 -4.48 -2.78 10.43
N ARG A 41 -3.85 -2.11 11.41
CA ARG A 41 -4.17 -2.26 12.84
C ARG A 41 -5.59 -1.80 13.18
N SER A 42 -6.04 -0.69 12.60
CA SER A 42 -7.36 -0.11 12.89
C SER A 42 -8.55 -1.06 12.61
N PRO A 43 -8.72 -1.63 11.39
CA PRO A 43 -9.78 -2.60 11.12
C PRO A 43 -9.60 -3.89 11.92
N LEU A 44 -8.36 -4.37 12.13
CA LEU A 44 -8.10 -5.57 12.93
C LEU A 44 -8.56 -5.40 14.39
N THR A 45 -8.21 -4.29 15.03
CA THR A 45 -8.67 -3.96 16.39
C THR A 45 -10.20 -3.92 16.46
N SER A 46 -10.85 -3.33 15.44
CA SER A 46 -12.31 -3.29 15.37
C SER A 46 -12.92 -4.70 15.27
N ILE A 47 -12.38 -5.55 14.40
CA ILE A 47 -12.82 -6.95 14.24
C ILE A 47 -12.74 -7.69 15.58
N ILE A 48 -11.59 -7.62 16.25
CA ILE A 48 -11.39 -8.27 17.56
C ILE A 48 -12.37 -7.71 18.59
N GLY A 49 -12.59 -6.40 18.62
CA GLY A 49 -13.53 -5.76 19.54
C GLY A 49 -14.96 -6.27 19.38
N TYR A 50 -15.50 -6.28 18.16
CA TYR A 50 -16.85 -6.77 17.90
C TYR A 50 -16.99 -8.28 18.11
N LEU A 51 -15.98 -9.07 17.74
CA LEU A 51 -15.97 -10.51 18.05
C LEU A 51 -15.97 -10.77 19.56
N ASN A 52 -15.27 -9.96 20.36
CA ASN A 52 -15.32 -10.07 21.81
C ASN A 52 -16.71 -9.76 22.38
N LEU A 53 -17.40 -8.72 21.87
CA LEU A 53 -18.78 -8.44 22.26
C LEU A 53 -19.72 -9.59 21.92
N ILE A 54 -19.55 -10.20 20.74
CA ILE A 54 -20.35 -11.37 20.32
C ILE A 54 -20.06 -12.57 21.22
N ASN A 55 -18.79 -12.90 21.45
CA ASN A 55 -18.37 -14.07 22.24
C ASN A 55 -18.72 -13.96 23.73
N THR A 56 -19.00 -12.76 24.23
CA THR A 56 -19.37 -12.50 25.63
C THR A 56 -20.86 -12.21 25.79
N ASP A 57 -21.67 -12.53 24.77
CA ASP A 57 -23.12 -12.28 24.72
C ASP A 57 -23.50 -10.82 25.07
N HIS A 58 -22.62 -9.88 24.70
CA HIS A 58 -22.77 -8.45 24.95
C HIS A 58 -23.57 -7.74 23.85
N TYR A 59 -24.77 -8.27 23.58
CA TYR A 59 -25.75 -7.73 22.64
C TYR A 59 -27.16 -7.85 23.24
N ARG A 60 -28.04 -6.91 22.89
CA ARG A 60 -29.42 -6.83 23.41
C ARG A 60 -30.36 -7.82 22.75
N ASP A 61 -30.20 -8.02 21.45
CA ASP A 61 -31.08 -8.83 20.62
C ASP A 61 -30.36 -9.31 19.35
N GLU A 62 -31.06 -10.10 18.55
CA GLU A 62 -30.56 -10.62 17.28
C GLU A 62 -30.30 -9.53 16.23
N ILE A 63 -30.94 -8.35 16.35
CA ILE A 63 -30.71 -7.22 15.45
C ILE A 63 -29.34 -6.61 15.74
N GLU A 64 -29.01 -6.37 17.01
CA GLU A 64 -27.70 -5.86 17.43
C GLU A 64 -26.58 -6.87 17.12
N LEU A 65 -26.82 -8.17 17.29
CA LEU A 65 -25.89 -9.23 16.88
C LEU A 65 -25.58 -9.17 15.38
N ARG A 66 -26.62 -9.11 14.53
CA ARG A 66 -26.45 -8.97 13.06
C ARG A 66 -25.67 -7.72 12.68
N TYR A 67 -25.93 -6.60 13.38
CA TYR A 67 -25.21 -5.36 13.18
C TYR A 67 -23.71 -5.51 13.50
N TYR A 68 -23.35 -6.17 14.60
CA TYR A 68 -21.94 -6.47 14.92
C TYR A 68 -21.28 -7.35 13.85
N THR A 69 -21.97 -8.39 13.37
CA THR A 69 -21.45 -9.26 12.29
C THR A 69 -21.23 -8.47 11.01
N GLN A 70 -22.13 -7.55 10.65
CA GLN A 70 -21.94 -6.67 9.48
C GLN A 70 -20.72 -5.77 9.62
N ILE A 71 -20.46 -5.23 10.81
CA ILE A 71 -19.25 -4.43 11.05
C ILE A 71 -18.00 -5.31 10.89
N VAL A 72 -17.98 -6.51 11.49
CA VAL A 72 -16.86 -7.44 11.33
C VAL A 72 -16.59 -7.73 9.87
N GLN A 73 -17.63 -8.04 9.09
CA GLN A 73 -17.52 -8.30 7.65
C GLN A 73 -16.92 -7.09 6.91
N SER A 74 -17.49 -5.90 7.10
CA SER A 74 -17.01 -4.68 6.44
C SER A 74 -15.55 -4.36 6.78
N LYS A 75 -15.14 -4.57 8.03
CA LYS A 75 -13.74 -4.36 8.45
C LYS A 75 -12.80 -5.41 7.87
N ALA A 76 -13.24 -6.67 7.75
CA ALA A 76 -12.47 -7.74 7.13
C ALA A 76 -12.27 -7.48 5.62
N GLU A 77 -13.31 -7.05 4.92
CA GLU A 77 -13.24 -6.64 3.51
C GLU A 77 -12.29 -5.46 3.33
N ARG A 78 -12.37 -4.42 4.17
CA ARG A 78 -11.42 -3.31 4.14
C ARG A 78 -9.98 -3.75 4.37
N LEU A 79 -9.75 -4.65 5.33
CA LEU A 79 -8.43 -5.19 5.63
C LEU A 79 -7.89 -5.99 4.42
N HIS A 80 -8.73 -6.80 3.79
CA HIS A 80 -8.38 -7.53 2.57
C HIS A 80 -7.98 -6.59 1.42
N HIS A 81 -8.72 -5.50 1.20
CA HIS A 81 -8.35 -4.50 0.19
C HIS A 81 -6.98 -3.85 0.49
N LEU A 82 -6.73 -3.44 1.73
CA LEU A 82 -5.44 -2.85 2.12
C LEU A 82 -4.26 -3.81 1.90
N ILE A 83 -4.47 -5.10 2.15
CA ILE A 83 -3.46 -6.14 1.89
C ILE A 83 -3.20 -6.26 0.39
N ASN A 84 -4.24 -6.27 -0.44
CA ASN A 84 -4.10 -6.34 -1.89
C ASN A 84 -3.40 -5.11 -2.46
N ASP A 85 -3.76 -3.90 -2.01
CA ASP A 85 -3.11 -2.65 -2.41
C ASP A 85 -1.60 -2.69 -2.10
N LEU A 86 -1.22 -3.22 -0.94
CA LEU A 86 0.18 -3.42 -0.56
C LEU A 86 0.88 -4.46 -1.46
N PHE A 87 0.22 -5.57 -1.75
CA PHE A 87 0.73 -6.60 -2.65
C PHE A 87 0.96 -6.05 -4.06
N GLU A 88 0.00 -5.32 -4.62
CA GLU A 88 0.12 -4.70 -5.94
C GLU A 88 1.28 -3.71 -5.97
N TYR A 89 1.39 -2.84 -4.94
CA TYR A 89 2.50 -1.90 -4.84
C TYR A 89 3.86 -2.60 -4.82
N THR A 90 4.03 -3.62 -3.96
CA THR A 90 5.30 -4.36 -3.86
C THR A 90 5.59 -5.18 -5.12
N TYR A 91 4.57 -5.71 -5.79
CA TYR A 91 4.71 -6.45 -7.04
C TYR A 91 5.17 -5.53 -8.19
N VAL A 92 4.57 -4.34 -8.31
CA VAL A 92 4.95 -3.31 -9.30
C VAL A 92 6.38 -2.83 -9.11
N GLN A 93 6.83 -2.63 -7.88
CA GLN A 93 8.20 -2.17 -7.58
C GLN A 93 9.29 -3.20 -7.91
N ASN A 94 8.95 -4.49 -7.93
CA ASN A 94 9.92 -5.58 -8.12
C ASN A 94 10.08 -6.02 -9.58
N LYS A 95 9.31 -5.47 -10.53
CA LYS A 95 9.44 -5.76 -11.97
C LYS A 95 9.74 -4.49 -12.75
N GLU A 96 10.65 -4.58 -13.72
CA GLU A 96 10.60 -3.69 -14.88
C GLU A 96 9.28 -3.97 -15.60
N ILE A 97 8.27 -3.12 -15.37
CA ILE A 97 7.05 -3.18 -16.15
C ILE A 97 7.44 -2.84 -17.59
N LEU A 98 7.47 -3.86 -18.45
CA LEU A 98 7.59 -3.67 -19.88
C LEU A 98 6.30 -3.03 -20.38
N ILE A 99 6.28 -1.70 -20.43
CA ILE A 99 5.17 -0.95 -21.02
C ILE A 99 5.22 -1.16 -22.53
N ILE A 100 4.37 -2.05 -23.03
CA ILE A 100 4.16 -2.25 -24.46
C ILE A 100 3.22 -1.14 -24.91
N LYS A 101 3.73 -0.18 -25.68
CA LYS A 101 2.93 0.88 -26.29
C LYS A 101 2.39 0.37 -27.63
N GLU A 102 1.08 0.21 -27.70
CA GLU A 102 0.37 -0.13 -28.93
C GLU A 102 -0.78 0.87 -29.19
N PRO A 103 -1.17 1.08 -30.46
CA PRO A 103 -2.34 1.90 -30.77
C PRO A 103 -3.60 1.26 -30.19
N ILE A 104 -4.32 2.00 -29.36
CA ILE A 104 -5.56 1.55 -28.71
C ILE A 104 -6.75 2.28 -29.33
N ASN A 105 -7.82 1.55 -29.66
CA ASN A 105 -9.08 2.12 -30.11
C ASN A 105 -9.92 2.54 -28.90
N ILE A 106 -10.01 3.85 -28.67
CA ILE A 106 -10.75 4.42 -27.53
C ILE A 106 -12.25 4.13 -27.62
N GLU A 107 -12.82 4.07 -28.83
CA GLU A 107 -14.26 3.79 -29.03
C GLU A 107 -14.62 2.37 -28.55
N GLU A 108 -13.77 1.40 -28.90
CA GLU A 108 -13.96 0.00 -28.50
C GLU A 108 -13.78 -0.19 -26.98
N MET A 109 -12.81 0.48 -26.37
CA MET A 109 -12.60 0.48 -24.92
C MET A 109 -13.80 1.04 -24.15
N VAL A 110 -14.38 2.16 -24.62
CA VAL A 110 -15.54 2.77 -23.96
C VAL A 110 -16.77 1.87 -24.05
N ASN A 111 -16.98 1.21 -25.20
CA ASN A 111 -18.08 0.27 -25.37
C ASN A 111 -17.96 -0.98 -24.48
N GLN A 112 -16.75 -1.43 -24.16
CA GLN A 112 -16.52 -2.55 -23.24
C GLN A 112 -16.79 -2.21 -21.77
N LEU A 113 -16.65 -0.93 -21.39
CA LEU A 113 -16.89 -0.45 -20.02
C LEU A 113 -18.36 -0.04 -19.76
N ALA A 114 -19.15 0.15 -20.81
CA ALA A 114 -20.55 0.61 -20.74
C ALA A 114 -21.57 -0.53 -20.51
N VAL A 115 -21.14 -1.66 -19.93
CA VAL A 115 -22.02 -2.79 -19.56
C VAL A 115 -22.67 -2.56 -18.21
#